data_AF-R0HH59-F1
#
_entry.id   AF-R0HH59-F1
#
_cell.length_a   1.000
_cell.length_b   1.000
_cell.length_c   1.000
_cell.angle_alpha   90.00
_cell.angle_beta   90.00
_cell.angle_gamma   90.00
#
_symmetry.space_group_name_H-M   'P 1'
#
loop_
_entity.id
_entity.type
_entity.pdbx_description
1 polymer ?
#
loop_
_entity_poly.entity_id
_entity_poly.type
_entity_poly.pdbx_seq_one_letter_code
_entity_poly.pdbx_strand_id
1 'polypeptide(L)'
;MSGSLTFKVRRQKPELVSPAKPTPRGFKLLSDIDDQEGLRFHIPTIFFYRHNPKTYSDPVAVIRRALAETLVYYYPFAGRLREGPNRKLAVDCTGEGVLFIEADADVTLVEFEEKDALKPPFPCFEELLFDVEGSSEVLNAPLMLMQ
;
A
#
# COMPACT_ATOMS: atom_id res chain seq x y z
N MET A 1 -4.65 -32.76 2.29
CA MET A 1 -4.35 -31.65 3.22
C MET A 1 -2.91 -31.22 2.94
N SER A 2 -2.70 -30.26 2.05
CA SER A 2 -1.36 -29.68 1.84
C SER A 2 -1.03 -28.86 3.10
N GLY A 3 0.07 -29.16 3.78
CA GLY A 3 0.46 -28.45 5.00
C GLY A 3 0.67 -26.96 4.74
N SER A 4 0.20 -26.12 5.67
CA SER A 4 0.36 -24.67 5.59
C SER A 4 1.83 -24.28 5.47
N LEU A 5 2.17 -23.43 4.51
CA LEU A 5 3.49 -22.81 4.44
C LEU A 5 3.72 -22.03 5.73
N THR A 6 4.87 -22.22 6.35
CA THR A 6 5.26 -21.50 7.57
C THR A 6 6.56 -20.78 7.26
N PHE A 7 6.53 -19.45 7.38
CA PHE A 7 7.66 -18.57 7.12
C PHE A 7 7.58 -17.36 8.05
N LYS A 8 8.69 -16.65 8.20
CA LYS A 8 8.85 -15.42 8.97
C LYS A 8 9.08 -14.27 8.02
N VAL A 9 8.43 -13.15 8.32
CA VAL A 9 8.60 -11.89 7.60
C VAL A 9 9.33 -10.90 8.52
N ARG A 10 10.47 -10.40 8.06
CA ARG A 10 11.27 -9.36 8.73
C ARG A 10 10.99 -8.03 8.07
N ARG A 11 10.36 -7.12 8.81
CA ARG A 11 9.93 -5.80 8.32
C ARG A 11 10.92 -4.73 8.73
N GLN A 12 11.20 -3.81 7.81
CA GLN A 12 11.89 -2.56 8.10
C GLN A 12 10.92 -1.56 8.74
N LYS A 13 11.46 -0.45 9.23
CA LYS A 13 10.65 0.62 9.81
C LYS A 13 9.76 1.25 8.73
N PRO A 14 8.47 1.49 9.00
CA PRO A 14 7.61 2.22 8.08
C PRO A 14 8.12 3.65 7.85
N GLU A 15 7.91 4.16 6.64
CA GLU A 15 8.31 5.50 6.25
C GLU A 15 7.34 6.11 5.25
N LEU A 16 7.42 7.42 5.05
CA LEU A 16 6.60 8.12 4.08
C LEU A 16 7.39 8.37 2.79
N VAL A 17 6.84 7.91 1.66
CA VAL A 17 7.34 8.26 0.33
C VAL A 17 6.54 9.47 -0.16
N SER A 18 7.18 10.63 -0.12
CA SER A 18 6.61 11.89 -0.60
C SER A 18 6.75 12.05 -2.13
N PRO A 19 5.94 12.90 -2.77
CA PRO A 19 6.11 13.24 -4.19
C PRO A 19 7.52 13.76 -4.48
N ALA A 20 8.10 13.38 -5.62
CA ALA A 20 9.46 13.76 -6.00
C ALA A 20 9.62 15.25 -6.36
N LYS A 21 8.50 15.96 -6.53
CA LYS A 21 8.44 17.40 -6.84
C LYS A 21 7.29 18.03 -6.05
N PRO A 22 7.31 19.35 -5.80
CA PRO A 22 6.18 20.04 -5.19
C PRO A 22 4.87 19.79 -5.94
N THR A 23 3.79 19.56 -5.21
CA THR A 23 2.45 19.30 -5.75
C THR A 23 1.45 20.34 -5.26
N PRO A 24 0.32 20.52 -5.96
CA PRO A 24 -0.73 21.41 -5.51
C PRO A 24 -1.25 21.04 -4.12
N ARG A 25 -1.38 22.05 -3.26
CA ARG A 25 -1.91 21.92 -1.89
C ARG A 25 -3.39 22.31 -1.85
N GLY A 26 -4.10 21.82 -0.85
CA GLY A 26 -5.49 22.19 -0.57
C GLY A 26 -6.44 20.99 -0.59
N PHE A 27 -7.73 21.28 -0.42
CA PHE A 27 -8.75 20.25 -0.32
C PHE A 27 -9.31 19.87 -1.68
N LYS A 28 -9.43 18.57 -1.92
CA LYS A 28 -10.23 18.01 -3.03
C LYS A 28 -11.44 17.30 -2.46
N LEU A 29 -12.63 17.85 -2.72
CA LEU A 29 -13.87 17.20 -2.35
C LEU A 29 -14.03 15.89 -3.11
N LEU A 30 -14.49 14.85 -2.41
CA LEU A 30 -14.89 13.60 -3.05
C LEU A 30 -16.21 13.81 -3.79
N SER A 31 -16.40 13.06 -4.89
CA SER A 31 -17.70 13.03 -5.56
C SER A 31 -18.74 12.34 -4.68
N ASP A 32 -20.02 12.52 -4.98
CA ASP A 32 -21.09 11.87 -4.20
C ASP A 32 -21.07 10.33 -4.37
N ILE A 33 -20.43 9.81 -5.41
CA ILE A 33 -20.20 8.37 -5.60
C ILE A 33 -19.12 7.88 -4.62
N ASP A 34 -18.05 8.64 -4.45
CA ASP A 34 -16.90 8.25 -3.62
C ASP A 34 -17.15 8.46 -2.11
N ASP A 35 -18.14 9.28 -1.76
CA ASP A 35 -18.42 9.71 -0.37
C ASP A 35 -19.29 8.71 0.43
N GLN A 36 -19.69 7.61 -0.20
CA GLN A 36 -20.57 6.61 0.38
C GLN A 36 -19.92 5.89 1.59
N GLU A 37 -20.68 5.75 2.68
CA GLU A 37 -20.22 5.09 3.91
C GLU A 37 -19.65 3.70 3.64
N GLY A 38 -20.30 2.94 2.75
CA GLY A 38 -19.91 1.57 2.41
C GLY A 38 -18.59 1.46 1.66
N LEU A 39 -17.99 2.57 1.21
CA LEU A 39 -16.69 2.61 0.52
C LEU A 39 -15.54 3.07 1.44
N ARG A 40 -15.83 3.34 2.72
CA ARG A 40 -14.87 3.86 3.70
C ARG A 40 -14.06 2.72 4.33
N PHE A 41 -13.26 2.04 3.50
CA PHE A 41 -12.35 0.98 3.94
C PHE A 41 -11.18 0.84 2.96
N HIS A 42 -10.07 0.27 3.42
CA HIS A 42 -8.93 -0.05 2.56
C HIS A 42 -9.15 -1.38 1.86
N ILE A 43 -8.86 -1.44 0.57
CA ILE A 43 -8.90 -2.68 -0.22
C ILE A 43 -7.48 -3.26 -0.28
N PRO A 44 -7.18 -4.35 0.45
CA PRO A 44 -5.87 -4.97 0.38
C PRO A 44 -5.69 -5.72 -0.95
N THR A 45 -4.51 -5.62 -1.56
CA THR A 45 -4.17 -6.31 -2.80
C THR A 45 -2.70 -6.75 -2.78
N ILE A 46 -2.43 -7.99 -3.21
CA ILE A 46 -1.08 -8.55 -3.32
C ILE A 46 -0.80 -8.87 -4.79
N PHE A 47 0.38 -8.47 -5.28
CA PHE A 47 0.86 -8.82 -6.60
C PHE A 47 2.15 -9.63 -6.49
N PHE A 48 2.17 -10.82 -7.08
CA PHE A 48 3.36 -11.68 -7.11
C PHE A 48 4.10 -11.54 -8.44
N TYR A 49 5.40 -11.28 -8.37
CA TYR A 49 6.28 -11.16 -9.53
C TYR A 49 7.42 -12.17 -9.44
N ARG A 50 7.63 -12.94 -10.51
CA ARG A 50 8.80 -13.84 -10.59
C ARG A 50 10.08 -13.04 -10.73
N HIS A 51 11.14 -13.50 -10.08
CA HIS A 51 12.47 -12.92 -10.26
C HIS A 51 12.91 -13.07 -11.73
N ASN A 52 13.26 -11.93 -12.35
CA ASN A 52 13.97 -11.92 -13.62
C ASN A 52 15.49 -11.91 -13.37
N PRO A 53 16.24 -12.97 -13.73
CA PRO A 53 17.68 -13.06 -13.47
C PRO A 53 18.53 -12.05 -14.25
N LYS A 54 17.93 -11.32 -15.20
CA LYS A 54 18.58 -10.23 -15.94
C LYS A 54 18.44 -8.87 -15.26
N THR A 55 17.66 -8.77 -14.20
CA THR A 55 17.45 -7.53 -13.44
C THR A 55 18.46 -7.47 -12.30
N TYR A 56 19.30 -6.43 -12.30
CA TYR A 56 20.32 -6.20 -11.27
C TYR A 56 19.96 -5.07 -10.30
N SER A 57 18.84 -4.38 -10.52
CA SER A 57 18.37 -3.32 -9.64
C SER A 57 17.65 -3.88 -8.43
N ASP A 58 17.89 -3.28 -7.27
CA ASP A 58 17.07 -3.50 -6.08
C ASP A 58 15.61 -3.08 -6.35
N PRO A 59 14.63 -4.01 -6.26
CA PRO A 59 13.23 -3.71 -6.50
C PRO A 59 12.69 -2.65 -5.54
N VAL A 60 13.16 -2.59 -4.30
CA VAL A 60 12.70 -1.60 -3.32
C VAL A 60 13.07 -0.20 -3.77
N ALA A 61 14.34 0.04 -4.12
CA ALA A 61 14.79 1.32 -4.64
C ALA A 61 14.02 1.74 -5.91
N VAL A 62 13.75 0.79 -6.81
CA VAL A 62 12.99 1.06 -8.05
C VAL A 62 11.54 1.46 -7.75
N ILE A 63 10.83 0.68 -6.93
CA ILE A 63 9.42 0.93 -6.58
C ILE A 63 9.29 2.26 -5.82
N ARG A 64 10.15 2.50 -4.83
CA ARG A 64 10.17 3.74 -4.05
C ARG A 64 10.34 4.97 -4.93
N ARG A 65 11.31 4.93 -5.86
CA ARG A 65 11.54 6.02 -6.81
C ARG A 65 10.34 6.21 -7.74
N ALA A 66 9.83 5.13 -8.32
CA ALA A 66 8.68 5.18 -9.22
C ALA A 66 7.42 5.73 -8.52
N LEU A 67 7.20 5.35 -7.26
CA LEU A 67 6.11 5.86 -6.43
C LEU A 67 6.25 7.38 -6.23
N ALA A 68 7.43 7.85 -5.80
CA ALA A 68 7.68 9.29 -5.61
C ALA A 68 7.46 10.10 -6.91
N GLU A 69 7.92 9.59 -8.06
CA GLU A 69 7.70 10.23 -9.37
C GLU A 69 6.22 10.21 -9.78
N THR A 70 5.51 9.11 -9.53
CA THR A 70 4.08 8.94 -9.85
C THR A 70 3.20 9.85 -9.01
N LEU A 71 3.54 10.03 -7.72
CA LEU A 71 2.82 10.91 -6.80
C LEU A 71 2.85 12.39 -7.20
N VAL A 72 3.71 12.80 -8.14
CA VAL A 72 3.62 14.15 -8.72
C VAL A 72 2.31 14.33 -9.50
N TYR A 73 1.90 13.29 -10.23
CA TYR A 73 0.68 13.29 -11.05
C TYR A 73 -0.54 12.86 -10.24
N TYR A 74 -0.36 11.90 -9.34
CA TYR A 74 -1.39 11.34 -8.46
C TYR A 74 -1.30 11.88 -7.04
N TYR A 75 -1.00 13.17 -6.92
CA TYR A 75 -0.70 13.84 -5.65
C TYR A 75 -1.76 13.75 -4.56
N PRO A 76 -3.08 13.55 -4.82
CA PRO A 76 -4.03 13.35 -3.73
C PRO A 76 -3.67 12.13 -2.87
N PHE A 77 -3.07 11.07 -3.42
CA PHE A 77 -2.64 9.90 -2.65
C PHE A 77 -1.56 10.20 -1.60
N ALA A 78 -0.81 11.29 -1.77
CA ALA A 78 0.14 11.77 -0.77
C ALA A 78 -0.52 12.63 0.34
N GLY A 79 -1.84 12.76 0.34
CA GLY A 79 -2.62 13.52 1.31
C GLY A 79 -3.21 12.68 2.43
N ARG A 80 -4.23 13.22 3.09
CA ARG A 80 -5.04 12.57 4.14
C ARG A 80 -6.52 12.76 3.86
N LEU A 81 -7.33 11.73 4.10
CA LEU A 81 -8.78 11.89 4.04
C LEU A 81 -9.26 12.67 5.27
N ARG A 82 -10.13 13.65 5.07
CA ARG A 82 -10.76 14.45 6.12
C ARG A 82 -12.26 14.40 5.97
N GLU A 83 -12.96 14.41 7.09
CA GLU A 83 -14.41 14.56 7.13
C GLU A 83 -14.75 16.00 7.53
N GLY A 84 -15.56 16.67 6.70
CA GLY A 84 -16.05 18.02 6.94
C GLY A 84 -17.51 18.05 7.43
N PRO A 85 -18.14 19.24 7.43
CA PRO A 85 -19.56 19.39 7.74
C PRO A 85 -20.44 18.46 6.88
N ASN A 86 -21.56 18.00 7.44
CA ASN A 86 -22.47 17.05 6.79
C ASN A 86 -21.79 15.73 6.35
N ARG A 87 -20.69 15.36 7.00
CA ARG A 87 -19.89 14.16 6.71
C ARG A 87 -19.26 14.12 5.31
N LYS A 88 -19.18 15.27 4.63
CA LYS A 88 -18.58 15.39 3.30
C LYS A 88 -17.10 15.09 3.37
N LEU A 89 -16.64 14.08 2.64
CA LEU A 89 -15.23 13.75 2.58
C LEU A 89 -14.46 14.65 1.61
N ALA A 90 -13.21 14.94 2.00
CA ALA A 90 -12.24 15.63 1.16
C ALA A 90 -10.85 15.05 1.41
N VAL A 91 -10.03 15.00 0.36
CA VAL A 91 -8.59 14.78 0.53
C VAL A 91 -7.94 16.13 0.82
N ASP A 92 -7.33 16.26 1.99
CA ASP A 92 -6.35 17.29 2.28
C ASP A 92 -5.04 16.90 1.58
N CYS A 93 -4.70 17.59 0.48
CA CYS A 93 -3.50 17.31 -0.32
C CYS A 93 -2.26 17.85 0.41
N THR A 94 -1.85 17.17 1.48
CA THR A 94 -0.73 17.55 2.36
C THR A 94 0.64 17.18 1.82
N GLY A 95 0.73 16.41 0.73
CA GLY A 95 2.00 15.99 0.14
C GLY A 95 2.93 15.23 1.09
N GLU A 96 2.45 14.80 2.26
CA GLU A 96 3.23 14.06 3.26
C GLU A 96 3.71 12.71 2.73
N GLY A 97 2.94 12.12 1.81
CA GLY A 97 3.31 10.89 1.12
C GLY A 97 2.45 9.68 1.48
N VAL A 98 2.79 8.59 0.80
CA VAL A 98 2.24 7.24 0.98
C VAL A 98 3.06 6.50 2.01
N LEU A 99 2.41 5.71 2.87
CA LEU A 99 3.10 4.87 3.83
C LEU A 99 3.75 3.70 3.10
N PHE A 100 5.03 3.49 3.31
CA PHE A 100 5.84 2.48 2.65
C PHE A 100 6.55 1.60 3.69
N ILE A 101 6.55 0.30 3.46
CA ILE A 101 7.31 -0.68 4.27
C ILE A 101 8.09 -1.56 3.30
N GLU A 102 9.28 -1.97 3.72
CA GLU A 102 10.05 -3.01 3.05
C GLU A 102 10.08 -4.23 3.97
N ALA A 103 10.00 -5.44 3.39
CA ALA A 103 10.11 -6.67 4.14
C ALA A 103 10.79 -7.80 3.37
N ASP A 104 11.50 -8.65 4.10
CA ASP A 104 12.03 -9.92 3.63
C ASP A 104 11.22 -11.08 4.22
N ALA A 105 10.80 -12.02 3.39
CA ALA A 105 10.19 -13.28 3.83
C ALA A 105 11.18 -14.44 3.60
N ASP A 106 11.31 -15.35 4.57
CA ASP A 106 12.14 -16.56 4.41
C ASP A 106 11.40 -17.70 3.67
N VAL A 107 10.74 -17.34 2.57
CA VAL A 107 10.02 -18.23 1.64
C VAL A 107 10.20 -17.73 0.21
N THR A 108 10.30 -18.65 -0.73
CA THR A 108 10.39 -18.34 -2.16
C THR A 108 9.02 -18.40 -2.85
N LEU A 109 8.89 -17.68 -3.97
CA LEU A 109 7.68 -17.76 -4.79
C LEU A 109 7.45 -19.18 -5.35
N VAL A 110 8.51 -19.95 -5.58
CA VAL A 110 8.45 -21.34 -6.04
C VAL A 110 7.80 -22.23 -4.98
N GLU A 111 8.13 -22.05 -3.70
CA GLU A 111 7.49 -22.81 -2.61
C GLU A 111 5.99 -22.54 -2.51
N PHE A 112 5.54 -21.31 -2.78
CA PHE A 112 4.11 -21.01 -2.91
C PHE A 112 3.47 -21.74 -4.09
N GLU A 113 4.16 -21.83 -5.24
CA GLU A 113 3.68 -22.53 -6.43
C GLU A 113 3.59 -24.04 -6.22
N GLU A 114 4.62 -24.66 -5.62
CA GLU A 114 4.66 -26.10 -5.33
C GLU A 114 3.55 -26.55 -4.37
N LYS A 115 3.08 -25.64 -3.52
CA LYS A 115 1.98 -25.87 -2.58
C LYS A 115 0.61 -25.51 -3.15
N ASP A 116 0.56 -25.05 -4.41
CA ASP A 116 -0.66 -24.55 -5.07
C ASP A 116 -1.35 -23.47 -4.22
N ALA A 117 -0.54 -22.59 -3.61
CA ALA A 117 -0.97 -21.58 -2.65
C ALA A 117 -1.28 -20.21 -3.29
N LEU A 118 -0.89 -19.97 -4.54
CA LEU A 118 -1.14 -18.71 -5.29
C LEU A 118 -2.57 -18.63 -5.87
N LYS A 119 -3.58 -19.06 -5.10
CA LYS A 119 -4.99 -19.03 -5.51
C LYS A 119 -5.88 -18.58 -4.37
N PRO A 120 -7.02 -17.92 -4.64
CA PRO A 120 -7.98 -17.57 -3.61
C PRO A 120 -8.64 -18.83 -2.98
N PRO A 121 -8.87 -18.85 -1.65
CA PRO A 121 -8.35 -17.90 -0.66
C PRO A 121 -6.84 -18.11 -0.45
N PHE A 122 -6.08 -17.01 -0.44
CA PHE A 122 -4.63 -17.08 -0.24
C PHE A 122 -4.32 -17.41 1.23
N PRO A 123 -3.62 -18.53 1.52
CA PRO A 123 -3.57 -19.10 2.87
C PRO A 123 -2.69 -18.34 3.87
N CYS A 124 -1.86 -17.39 3.41
CA CYS A 124 -0.90 -16.66 4.25
C CYS A 124 -1.02 -15.13 4.11
N PHE A 125 -2.26 -14.66 3.96
CA PHE A 125 -2.56 -13.25 3.63
C PHE A 125 -2.09 -12.30 4.75
N GLU A 126 -2.38 -12.66 6.00
CA GLU A 126 -2.06 -11.87 7.20
C GLU A 126 -0.56 -11.89 7.52
N GLU A 127 0.17 -12.91 7.07
CA GLU A 127 1.62 -12.99 7.23
C GLU A 127 2.35 -12.01 6.30
N LEU A 128 1.81 -11.76 5.10
CA LEU A 128 2.38 -10.84 4.12
C LEU A 128 1.89 -9.41 4.35
N LEU A 129 0.60 -9.21 4.60
CA LEU A 129 0.03 -7.87 4.83
C LEU A 129 0.07 -7.51 6.30
N PHE A 130 0.77 -6.42 6.60
CA PHE A 130 0.91 -5.88 7.94
C PHE A 130 0.19 -4.55 8.08
N ASP A 131 -0.67 -4.48 9.09
CA ASP A 131 -1.26 -3.22 9.54
C ASP A 131 -0.23 -2.44 10.36
N VAL A 132 0.16 -1.28 9.87
CA VAL A 132 0.89 -0.30 10.68
C VAL A 132 -0.10 0.37 11.60
N GLU A 133 0.32 0.65 12.83
CA GLU A 133 -0.52 1.35 13.80
C GLU A 133 -1.06 2.67 13.21
N GLY A 134 -2.38 2.81 13.18
CA GLY A 134 -3.08 3.96 12.60
C GLY A 134 -3.23 3.96 11.08
N SER A 135 -2.63 3.02 10.33
CA SER A 135 -2.76 2.99 8.85
C SER A 135 -4.08 2.41 8.37
N SER A 136 -4.75 1.60 9.19
CA SER A 136 -6.08 1.04 8.89
C SER A 136 -7.21 2.03 9.16
N GLU A 137 -6.93 3.17 9.81
CA GLU A 137 -7.89 4.26 9.93
C GLU A 137 -8.21 4.85 8.55
N VAL A 138 -9.46 5.27 8.37
CA VAL A 138 -9.90 5.89 7.12
C VAL A 138 -9.64 7.39 7.11
N LEU A 139 -9.91 8.05 8.24
CA LEU A 139 -9.75 9.49 8.40
C LEU A 139 -8.38 9.81 8.98
N ASN A 140 -7.76 10.88 8.51
CA ASN A 140 -6.49 11.41 8.99
C ASN A 140 -5.27 10.48 8.84
N ALA A 141 -5.44 9.31 8.23
CA ALA A 141 -4.38 8.35 7.92
C ALA A 141 -3.89 8.46 6.47
N PRO A 142 -2.71 7.90 6.13
CA PRO A 142 -2.27 7.74 4.75
C PRO A 142 -3.32 7.02 3.91
N LEU A 143 -3.61 7.56 2.72
CA LEU A 143 -4.62 6.98 1.81
C LEU A 143 -4.20 5.65 1.19
N MET A 144 -2.92 5.32 1.28
CA MET A 144 -2.34 4.10 0.73
C MET A 144 -1.19 3.64 1.63
N LEU A 145 -1.15 2.33 1.84
CA LEU A 145 0.01 1.60 2.36
C LEU A 145 0.54 0.70 1.24
N MET A 146 1.84 0.81 0.98
CA MET A 146 2.57 -0.08 0.08
C MET A 146 3.64 -0.81 0.90
N GLN A 147 3.73 -2.13 0.75
CA GLN A 147 4.61 -3.00 1.55
C GLN A 147 5.23 -4.10 0.71
#